data_AF-A0A1G7JAV5-F1
#
_entry.id   AF-A0A1G7JAV5-F1
#
_cell.length_a   1.000
_cell.length_b   1.000
_cell.length_c   1.000
_cell.angle_alpha   90.00
_cell.angle_beta   90.00
_cell.angle_gamma   90.00
#
_symmetry.space_group_name_H-M   'P 1'
#
loop_
_entity.id
_entity.type
_entity.pdbx_description
1 polymer ?
#
loop_
_entity_poly.entity_id
_entity_poly.type
_entity_poly.pdbx_seq_one_letter_code
_entity_poly.pdbx_strand_id
1 'polypeptide(L)'
;MDQYQVLSPKSTLQWSWAHGVISSDKKASSQGAPTVQEFIRKSGATNTPSLTDKAYREGLEFYWQGYYSKALPKFEEVKRLYAKHSEADDLIAECQNNIAQGKDRRYWPDYYPYLAALAIAAVLVVSLTVYFVIRRRKMAQQGSVLPPPPPGPDTNKPNQPGQ
;
A
#
# COMPACT_ATOMS: atom_id res chain seq x y z
N MET A 1 -2.85 6.71 79.78
CA MET A 1 -1.69 6.42 78.92
C MET A 1 -2.20 6.14 77.51
N ASP A 2 -3.14 6.95 77.01
CA ASP A 2 -2.96 8.27 76.34
C ASP A 2 -2.71 8.05 74.84
N GLN A 3 -3.75 7.91 74.00
CA GLN A 3 -4.53 9.00 73.40
C GLN A 3 -3.65 10.13 72.84
N TYR A 4 -3.30 10.03 71.56
CA TYR A 4 -2.95 11.19 70.74
C TYR A 4 -3.69 11.14 69.40
N GLN A 5 -4.96 11.56 69.45
CA GLN A 5 -5.54 12.30 68.34
C GLN A 5 -4.78 13.62 68.17
N VAL A 6 -4.31 13.90 66.96
CA VAL A 6 -3.87 15.25 66.59
C VAL A 6 -4.57 15.65 65.29
N LEU A 7 -5.74 16.26 65.49
CA LEU A 7 -6.28 17.45 64.85
C LEU A 7 -5.80 17.77 63.41
N SER A 8 -6.72 17.69 62.46
CA SER A 8 -6.64 18.39 61.16
C SER A 8 -6.60 19.91 61.34
N PRO A 9 -5.89 20.63 60.45
CA PRO A 9 -6.42 21.87 59.90
C PRO A 9 -6.90 21.63 58.46
N LYS A 10 -8.21 21.80 58.27
CA LYS A 10 -8.87 21.87 56.97
C LYS A 10 -8.17 22.93 56.11
N SER A 11 -7.40 22.53 55.10
CA SER A 11 -6.91 23.46 54.08
C SER A 11 -8.06 23.79 53.12
N THR A 12 -8.84 24.80 53.47
CA THR A 12 -9.79 25.45 52.54
C THR A 12 -8.99 26.15 51.45
N LEU A 13 -8.77 25.45 50.34
CA LEU A 13 -8.32 26.07 49.09
C LEU A 13 -9.49 26.89 48.54
N GLN A 14 -9.45 28.19 48.83
CA GLN A 14 -10.29 29.19 48.21
C GLN A 14 -9.89 29.32 46.73
N TRP A 15 -10.72 28.82 45.81
CA TRP A 15 -10.54 29.10 44.38
C TRP A 15 -11.10 30.49 44.09
N SER A 16 -10.21 31.47 43.91
CA SER A 16 -10.53 32.80 43.39
C SER A 16 -10.66 32.70 41.86
N TRP A 17 -11.89 32.80 41.35
CA TRP A 17 -12.20 32.81 39.92
C TRP A 17 -11.92 34.21 39.35
N ALA A 18 -10.64 34.54 39.13
CA ALA A 18 -10.30 35.70 38.33
C ALA A 18 -10.62 35.38 36.86
N HIS A 19 -11.63 36.07 36.31
CA HIS A 19 -11.99 36.01 34.90
C HIS A 19 -10.91 36.72 34.06
N GLY A 20 -9.82 36.03 33.79
CA GLY A 20 -8.78 36.43 32.84
C GLY A 20 -9.13 35.91 31.45
N VAL A 21 -9.35 36.83 30.52
CA VAL A 21 -9.65 36.61 29.10
C VAL A 21 -8.62 35.64 28.48
N ILE A 22 -9.09 34.46 28.05
CA ILE A 22 -8.28 33.51 27.28
C ILE A 22 -8.24 34.01 25.84
N SER A 23 -7.21 34.80 25.51
CA SER A 23 -6.80 34.99 24.12
C SER A 23 -6.28 33.66 23.57
N SER A 24 -6.84 33.28 22.43
CA SER A 24 -6.43 32.15 21.61
C SER A 24 -4.99 32.31 21.11
N ASP A 25 -4.01 31.82 21.87
CA ASP A 25 -2.67 31.57 21.37
C ASP A 25 -2.36 30.07 21.40
N LYS A 26 -2.04 29.56 20.22
CA LYS A 26 -1.81 28.15 19.92
C LYS A 26 -0.69 27.58 20.81
N LYS A 27 -1.06 26.73 21.77
CA LYS A 27 -0.15 25.72 22.31
C LYS A 27 0.23 24.72 21.22
N ALA A 28 1.51 24.62 20.93
CA ALA A 28 2.19 23.33 20.82
C ALA A 28 3.71 23.55 20.98
N SER A 29 4.11 23.52 22.24
CA SER A 29 5.42 23.11 22.74
C SER A 29 6.21 22.19 21.80
N SER A 30 7.22 22.75 21.12
CA SER A 30 8.34 22.03 20.51
C SER A 30 9.57 21.96 21.43
N GLN A 31 9.37 21.98 22.75
CA GLN A 31 10.44 21.80 23.73
C GLN A 31 10.62 20.31 24.05
N GLY A 32 11.17 19.59 23.07
CA GLY A 32 11.84 18.31 23.25
C GLY A 32 13.25 18.43 22.70
N ALA A 33 14.13 19.06 23.48
CA ALA A 33 15.60 19.09 23.36
C ALA A 33 16.24 18.97 21.94
N PRO A 34 16.78 20.05 21.34
CA PRO A 34 17.65 19.95 20.16
C PRO A 34 19.04 19.44 20.57
N THR A 35 19.13 18.21 21.09
CA THR A 35 20.34 17.77 21.81
C THR A 35 20.84 16.42 21.29
N VAL A 36 20.02 15.58 20.69
CA VAL A 36 20.56 14.34 20.09
C VAL A 36 21.19 14.62 18.72
N GLN A 37 20.53 15.43 17.89
CA GLN A 37 21.02 15.75 16.53
C GLN A 37 22.24 16.69 16.53
N GLU A 38 22.34 17.60 17.50
CA GLU A 38 23.46 18.55 17.64
C GLU A 38 24.76 17.83 18.00
N PHE A 39 24.69 16.82 18.88
CA PHE A 39 25.86 16.04 19.30
C PHE A 39 26.35 15.09 18.21
N ILE A 40 25.44 14.49 17.43
CA ILE A 40 25.80 13.60 16.31
C ILE A 40 26.52 14.39 15.20
N ARG A 41 26.06 15.61 14.88
CA ARG A 41 26.71 16.46 13.87
C ARG A 41 28.14 16.89 14.24
N LYS A 42 28.43 17.09 15.53
CA LYS A 42 29.74 17.53 16.00
C LYS A 42 30.82 16.43 15.93
N SER A 43 30.42 15.18 15.76
CA SER A 43 31.32 14.02 15.75
C SER A 43 31.82 13.59 14.37
N GLY A 44 31.33 14.18 13.28
CA GLY A 44 31.68 13.73 11.92
C GLY A 44 31.31 12.27 11.64
N ALA A 45 30.47 11.65 12.49
CA ALA A 45 30.04 10.28 12.35
C ALA A 45 28.97 10.20 11.26
N THR A 46 29.37 9.82 10.05
CA THR A 46 28.46 9.21 9.08
C THR A 46 27.93 7.93 9.72
N ASN A 47 26.72 7.98 10.28
CA ASN A 47 25.97 6.80 10.73
C ASN A 47 25.51 6.06 9.48
N THR A 48 26.45 5.42 8.79
CA THR A 48 26.14 4.46 7.74
C THR A 48 25.60 3.23 8.44
N PRO A 49 24.30 2.90 8.29
CA PRO A 49 23.77 1.69 8.89
C PRO A 49 24.62 0.51 8.42
N SER A 50 25.16 -0.25 9.37
CA SER A 50 25.94 -1.43 9.04
C SER A 50 25.08 -2.41 8.25
N LEU A 51 25.69 -3.23 7.38
CA LEU A 51 24.95 -4.27 6.65
C LEU A 51 24.16 -5.17 7.61
N THR A 52 24.70 -5.41 8.81
CA THR A 52 24.06 -6.10 9.92
C THR A 52 22.81 -5.38 10.42
N ASP A 53 22.87 -4.07 10.66
CA ASP A 53 21.74 -3.27 11.15
C ASP A 53 20.59 -3.23 10.14
N LYS A 54 20.92 -3.14 8.85
CA LYS A 54 19.94 -3.22 7.77
C LYS A 54 19.25 -4.59 7.73
N ALA A 55 20.03 -5.67 7.74
CA ALA A 55 19.50 -7.04 7.72
C ALA A 55 18.64 -7.32 8.97
N TYR A 56 19.06 -6.83 10.13
CA TYR A 56 18.33 -6.99 11.39
C TYR A 56 16.98 -6.27 11.35
N ARG A 57 16.96 -5.00 10.91
CA ARG A 57 15.74 -4.22 10.76
C ARG A 57 14.75 -4.87 9.78
N GLU A 58 15.24 -5.33 8.62
CA GLU A 58 14.41 -6.04 7.64
C GLU A 58 13.85 -7.36 8.22
N GLY A 59 14.65 -8.12 8.97
CA GLY A 59 14.21 -9.33 9.65
C GLY A 59 13.10 -9.05 10.67
N LEU A 60 13.25 -8.01 11.49
CA LEU A 60 12.26 -7.59 12.47
C LEU A 60 10.95 -7.14 11.82
N GLU A 61 11.03 -6.42 10.70
CA GLU A 61 9.85 -6.00 9.95
C GLU A 61 9.04 -7.22 9.46
N PHE A 62 9.71 -8.22 8.88
CA PHE A 62 9.03 -9.46 8.49
C PHE A 62 8.52 -10.25 9.69
N TYR A 63 9.28 -10.32 10.78
CA TYR A 63 8.91 -11.05 11.99
C TYR A 63 7.64 -10.48 12.63
N TRP A 64 7.54 -9.16 12.80
CA TRP A 64 6.35 -8.51 13.37
C TRP A 64 5.13 -8.59 12.46
N GLN A 65 5.34 -8.69 11.15
CA GLN A 65 4.27 -8.95 10.19
C GLN A 65 3.86 -10.44 10.14
N GLY A 66 4.57 -11.34 10.86
CA GLY A 66 4.32 -12.77 10.91
C GLY A 66 4.84 -13.55 9.70
N TYR A 67 5.71 -12.95 8.90
CA TYR A 67 6.37 -13.56 7.73
C TYR A 67 7.68 -14.25 8.13
N TYR A 68 7.60 -15.24 9.01
CA TYR A 68 8.76 -15.93 9.60
C TYR A 68 9.65 -16.60 8.54
N SER A 69 9.08 -17.13 7.45
CA SER A 69 9.87 -17.70 6.35
C SER A 69 10.75 -16.67 5.62
N LYS A 70 10.38 -15.38 5.65
CA LYS A 70 11.19 -14.27 5.09
C LYS A 70 12.12 -13.66 6.13
N ALA A 71 11.72 -13.65 7.39
CA ALA A 71 12.52 -13.15 8.51
C ALA A 71 13.73 -14.04 8.82
N LEU A 72 13.54 -15.37 8.78
CA LEU A 72 14.58 -16.36 9.10
C LEU A 72 15.91 -16.13 8.35
N PRO A 73 15.96 -16.06 7.00
CA PRO A 73 17.21 -15.85 6.29
C PRO A 73 17.87 -14.49 6.58
N LYS A 74 17.08 -13.48 6.99
CA LYS A 74 17.62 -12.15 7.37
C LYS A 74 18.35 -12.21 8.72
N PHE A 75 17.80 -12.92 9.69
CA PHE A 75 18.47 -13.12 10.98
C PHE A 75 19.68 -14.05 10.87
N GLU A 76 19.65 -15.07 10.00
CA GLU A 76 20.84 -15.87 9.70
C GLU A 76 21.98 -15.02 9.08
N GLU A 77 21.64 -14.06 8.23
CA GLU A 77 22.60 -13.10 7.69
C GLU A 77 23.20 -12.22 8.80
N VAL A 78 22.38 -11.74 9.74
CA VAL A 78 22.86 -11.00 10.93
C VAL A 78 23.83 -11.84 11.75
N LYS A 79 23.50 -13.11 12.02
CA LYS A 79 24.37 -14.04 12.74
C LYS A 79 25.69 -14.27 12.02
N ARG A 80 25.67 -14.40 10.69
CA ARG A 80 26.89 -14.55 9.88
C ARG A 80 27.77 -13.30 9.91
N LEU A 81 27.16 -12.11 9.88
CA LEU A 81 27.88 -10.83 9.89
C LEU A 81 28.35 -10.46 11.30
N TYR A 82 27.62 -10.86 12.34
CA TYR A 82 27.92 -10.55 13.74
C TYR A 82 27.49 -11.68 14.67
N ALA A 83 28.38 -12.68 14.82
CA ALA A 83 28.11 -13.88 15.59
C ALA A 83 27.92 -13.66 17.11
N LYS A 84 28.21 -12.46 17.64
CA LYS A 84 27.97 -12.10 19.05
C LYS A 84 26.57 -11.54 19.33
N HIS A 85 25.68 -11.46 18.33
CA HIS A 85 24.31 -10.98 18.53
C HIS A 85 23.44 -12.05 19.19
N SER A 86 23.36 -12.06 20.52
CA SER A 86 22.54 -13.04 21.26
C SER A 86 21.06 -13.01 20.84
N GLU A 87 20.54 -11.82 20.52
CA GLU A 87 19.14 -11.61 20.13
C GLU A 87 18.78 -12.27 18.78
N ALA A 88 19.75 -12.43 17.87
CA ALA A 88 19.49 -12.99 16.55
C ALA A 88 19.26 -14.52 16.62
N ASP A 89 19.94 -15.21 17.55
CA ASP A 89 19.77 -16.65 17.74
C ASP A 89 18.38 -17.00 18.27
N ASP A 90 17.89 -16.24 19.25
CA ASP A 90 16.55 -16.41 19.80
C ASP A 90 15.48 -16.18 18.71
N LEU A 91 15.63 -15.11 17.92
CA LEU A 91 14.71 -14.82 16.82
C LEU A 91 14.73 -15.89 15.72
N ILE A 92 15.89 -16.48 15.42
CA ILE A 92 16.00 -17.61 14.48
C ILE A 92 15.22 -18.82 15.02
N ALA A 93 15.42 -19.18 16.29
CA ALA A 93 14.73 -20.30 16.92
C ALA A 93 13.22 -20.08 16.95
N GLU A 94 12.77 -18.87 17.29
CA GLU A 94 11.36 -18.50 17.25
C GLU A 94 10.77 -18.54 15.84
N CYS A 95 11.48 -18.04 14.82
CA CYS A 95 11.03 -18.15 13.44
C CYS A 95 10.84 -19.62 13.02
N GLN A 96 11.83 -20.48 13.31
CA GLN A 96 11.75 -21.91 13.00
C GLN A 96 10.57 -22.58 13.71
N ASN A 97 10.36 -22.28 14.99
CA ASN A 97 9.24 -22.80 15.75
C ASN A 97 7.89 -22.32 15.20
N ASN A 98 7.75 -21.04 14.87
CA ASN A 98 6.52 -20.51 14.29
C ASN A 98 6.23 -21.08 12.89
N ILE A 99 7.26 -21.32 12.07
CA ILE A 99 7.12 -22.02 10.78
C ILE A 99 6.65 -23.46 11.00
N ALA A 100 7.28 -24.19 11.92
CA ALA A 100 6.90 -25.57 12.24
C ALA A 100 5.46 -25.67 12.80
N GLN A 101 5.01 -24.66 13.54
CA GLN A 101 3.65 -24.55 14.06
C GLN A 101 2.62 -24.07 13.01
N GLY A 102 3.05 -23.77 11.78
CA GLY A 102 2.17 -23.27 10.73
C GLY A 102 1.64 -21.85 10.98
N LYS A 103 2.30 -21.09 11.85
CA LYS A 103 1.95 -19.68 12.16
C LYS A 103 2.54 -18.69 11.15
N ASP A 104 3.34 -19.17 10.21
CA ASP A 104 3.89 -18.36 9.12
C ASP A 104 2.77 -17.82 8.22
N ARG A 105 2.62 -16.49 8.21
CA ARG A 105 1.75 -15.84 7.23
C ARG A 105 2.38 -16.04 5.87
N ARG A 106 1.58 -16.50 4.90
CA ARG A 106 2.04 -16.52 3.50
C ARG A 106 2.14 -15.08 3.01
N TYR A 107 3.33 -14.62 2.64
CA TYR A 107 3.54 -13.28 2.07
C TYR A 107 2.77 -13.12 0.75
N TRP A 108 1.59 -12.51 0.83
CA TRP A 108 0.73 -12.17 -0.31
C TRP A 108 1.21 -11.00 -1.21
N PRO A 109 2.01 -10.01 -0.75
CA PRO A 109 2.39 -8.87 -1.59
C PRO A 109 3.22 -9.21 -2.84
N ASP A 110 3.96 -10.32 -2.85
CA ASP A 110 4.71 -10.78 -4.04
C ASP A 110 3.77 -11.18 -5.21
N TYR A 111 2.49 -11.47 -4.94
CA TYR A 111 1.52 -11.89 -5.97
C TYR A 111 0.76 -10.72 -6.63
N TYR A 112 0.72 -9.56 -5.97
CA TYR A 112 0.03 -8.37 -6.47
C TYR A 112 0.42 -7.93 -7.89
N PRO A 113 1.71 -7.87 -8.27
CA PRO A 113 2.07 -7.48 -9.64
C PRO A 113 1.60 -8.50 -10.69
N TYR A 114 1.55 -9.80 -10.35
CA TYR A 114 1.06 -10.85 -11.25
C TYR A 114 -0.46 -10.77 -11.44
N LEU A 115 -1.21 -10.49 -10.38
CA LEU A 115 -2.65 -10.25 -10.47
C LEU A 115 -2.99 -9.01 -11.30
N ALA A 116 -2.25 -7.91 -11.09
CA ALA A 116 -2.42 -6.70 -11.88
C ALA A 116 -2.09 -6.97 -13.37
N ALA A 117 -1.02 -7.71 -13.66
CA ALA A 117 -0.66 -8.09 -15.02
C ALA A 117 -1.73 -8.98 -15.67
N LEU A 118 -2.30 -9.94 -14.94
CA LEU A 118 -3.39 -10.81 -15.43
C LEU A 118 -4.65 -10.00 -15.75
N ALA A 119 -5.01 -9.04 -14.89
CA ALA A 119 -6.15 -8.16 -15.11
C ALA A 119 -5.95 -7.29 -16.36
N ILE A 120 -4.76 -6.71 -16.55
CA ILE A 120 -4.42 -5.92 -17.74
C ILE A 120 -4.49 -6.79 -19.01
N ALA A 121 -3.92 -8.01 -18.96
CA ALA A 121 -3.96 -8.94 -20.08
C ALA A 121 -5.40 -9.30 -20.47
N ALA A 122 -6.27 -9.57 -19.50
CA ALA A 122 -7.69 -9.84 -19.75
C ALA A 122 -8.38 -8.65 -20.44
N VAL A 123 -8.14 -7.42 -19.99
CA VAL A 123 -8.69 -6.20 -20.61
C VAL A 123 -8.19 -6.03 -22.05
N LEU A 124 -6.91 -6.30 -22.31
CA LEU A 124 -6.34 -6.23 -23.66
C LEU A 124 -6.96 -7.27 -24.60
N VAL A 125 -7.15 -8.50 -24.14
CA VAL A 125 -7.78 -9.57 -24.92
C VAL A 125 -9.23 -9.19 -25.26
N VAL A 126 -10.01 -8.71 -24.29
CA VAL A 126 -11.38 -8.25 -24.52
C VAL A 126 -11.40 -7.08 -25.51
N SER A 127 -10.52 -6.09 -25.33
CA SER A 127 -10.41 -4.93 -26.22
C SER A 127 -10.07 -5.31 -27.65
N LEU A 128 -9.11 -6.22 -27.85
CA LEU A 128 -8.74 -6.74 -29.18
C LEU A 128 -9.87 -7.53 -29.81
N THR A 129 -10.58 -8.35 -29.03
CA THR A 129 -11.72 -9.15 -29.51
C THR A 129 -12.84 -8.22 -30.00
N VAL A 130 -13.20 -7.21 -29.21
CA VAL A 130 -14.22 -6.21 -29.59
C VAL A 130 -13.79 -5.43 -30.82
N TYR A 131 -12.54 -4.96 -30.88
CA TYR A 131 -11.98 -4.25 -32.03
C TYR A 131 -12.07 -5.09 -33.32
N PHE A 132 -11.68 -6.36 -33.25
CA PHE A 132 -11.67 -7.26 -34.40
C PHE A 132 -13.08 -7.57 -34.91
N VAL A 133 -14.04 -7.76 -33.99
CA VAL A 133 -15.46 -7.96 -34.34
C VAL A 133 -16.05 -6.73 -35.02
N ILE A 134 -15.79 -5.52 -34.50
CA ILE A 134 -16.28 -4.28 -35.12
C ILE A 134 -15.65 -4.08 -36.51
N ARG A 135 -14.35 -4.36 -36.66
CA ARG A 135 -13.65 -4.23 -37.95
C ARG A 135 -14.19 -5.21 -38.99
N ARG A 136 -14.49 -6.45 -38.60
CA ARG A 136 -15.13 -7.43 -39.49
C ARG A 136 -16.52 -7.00 -39.93
N ARG A 137 -17.32 -6.40 -39.05
CA ARG A 137 -18.68 -5.93 -39.39
C ARG A 137 -18.69 -4.77 -40.39
N LYS A 138 -17.68 -3.89 -40.36
CA LYS A 138 -17.57 -2.77 -41.30
C LYS A 138 -17.30 -3.20 -42.75
N MET A 139 -16.69 -4.37 -42.98
CA MET A 139 -16.44 -4.89 -44.33
C MET A 139 -17.64 -5.63 -44.94
N ALA A 140 -18.58 -6.09 -44.11
CA ALA A 140 -19.76 -6.84 -44.57
C ALA A 140 -20.91 -5.93 -45.06
N GLN A 141 -20.86 -4.61 -44.80
CA GLN A 141 -21.92 -3.67 -45.21
C GLN A 141 -21.66 -2.93 -46.54
N GLN A 142 -20.49 -3.10 -47.17
CA GLN A 142 -20.21 -2.57 -48.51
C GLN A 142 -20.61 -3.54 -49.65
N GLY A 143 -21.12 -4.73 -49.33
CA GLY A 143 -21.43 -5.78 -50.31
C GLY A 143 -22.88 -5.89 -50.78
N SER A 144 -23.78 -5.00 -50.37
CA SER A 144 -25.19 -5.04 -50.78
C SER A 144 -25.61 -3.77 -51.52
N VAL A 145 -24.90 -3.45 -52.61
CA VAL A 145 -25.48 -2.65 -53.69
C VAL A 145 -26.03 -3.66 -54.70
N LEU A 146 -27.34 -3.89 -54.67
CA LEU A 146 -28.03 -4.65 -55.71
C LEU A 146 -27.68 -4.05 -57.09
N PRO A 147 -27.39 -4.87 -58.13
CA PRO A 147 -27.26 -4.34 -59.48
C PRO A 147 -28.58 -3.65 -59.89
N PRO A 148 -28.53 -2.52 -60.63
CA PRO A 148 -29.73 -1.83 -61.05
C PRO A 148 -30.63 -2.78 -61.87
N PRO A 149 -31.95 -2.72 -61.70
CA PRO A 149 -32.86 -3.54 -62.49
C PRO A 149 -32.68 -3.23 -63.98
N PRO A 150 -32.82 -4.24 -64.86
CA PRO A 150 -32.72 -4.04 -66.31
C PRO A 150 -33.76 -3.02 -66.78
N PRO A 151 -33.45 -2.20 -67.80
CA PRO A 151 -34.42 -1.29 -68.41
C PRO A 151 -35.66 -2.06 -68.85
N GLY A 152 -36.82 -1.70 -68.30
CA GLY A 152 -38.10 -2.25 -68.72
C GLY A 152 -38.46 -1.77 -70.13
N PRO A 153 -39.26 -2.54 -70.89
CA PRO A 153 -39.69 -2.14 -72.23
C PRO A 153 -40.51 -0.84 -72.18
N ASP A 154 -40.06 0.11 -72.96
CA ASP A 154 -40.62 1.45 -73.17
C ASP A 154 -42.02 1.37 -73.79
N THR A 155 -43.06 1.38 -72.93
CA THR A 155 -44.47 1.36 -73.36
C THR A 155 -45.03 2.73 -73.72
N ASN A 156 -44.21 3.76 -73.90
CA ASN A 156 -44.71 5.10 -74.25
C ASN A 156 -44.69 5.31 -75.77
N LYS A 157 -45.60 4.61 -76.47
CA LYS A 157 -45.93 4.88 -77.87
C LYS A 157 -47.06 5.92 -77.89
N PRO A 158 -46.85 7.15 -78.39
CA PRO A 158 -47.92 8.14 -78.46
C PRO A 158 -49.03 7.64 -79.40
N ASN A 159 -50.26 7.65 -78.91
CA ASN A 159 -51.45 7.39 -79.69
C ASN A 159 -51.53 8.46 -80.81
N GLN A 160 -51.27 8.07 -82.07
CA GLN A 160 -51.48 8.92 -83.22
C GLN A 160 -52.99 9.02 -83.50
N PRO A 161 -53.60 10.21 -83.48
CA PRO A 161 -54.94 10.38 -83.99
C PRO A 161 -54.86 10.59 -85.51
N GLY A 162 -55.46 9.68 -86.28
CA GLY A 162 -55.63 9.88 -87.72
C GLY A 162 -56.13 8.65 -88.46
N GLN A 163 -57.46 8.52 -88.57
CA GLN A 163 -58.25 8.61 -89.82
C GLN A 163 -59.67 8.11 -89.60
#